data_AF-A0A1Q8Q931-F1
#
_entry.id   AF-A0A1Q8Q931-F1
#
_cell.length_a   1.000
_cell.length_b   1.000
_cell.length_c   1.000
_cell.angle_alpha   90.00
_cell.angle_beta   90.00
_cell.angle_gamma   90.00
#
_symmetry.space_group_name_H-M   'P 1'
#
loop_
_entity.id
_entity.type
_entity.pdbx_description
1 polymer ?
#
loop_
_entity_poly.entity_id
_entity_poly.type
_entity_poly.pdbx_seq_one_letter_code
_entity_poly.pdbx_strand_id
1 'polypeptide(L)'
;MKRIMIILLFLAGCSQTSYTPVKENEFAAVLNIREPGLTFVDNDGSVISEWVFDELYTGGVLFPDGDTLLLYGTELDEAVLFSIRKGKELDRWEVPSGVTGAAYIEETDEVALSVKEDRSVHFFQADGKEIKSVRTGKYPMTMVEYNEKLYVINYQDTVLSEMNVHTHEVEREFAIPTSSAGLAVDESKKELWVGGHGYAADAGETIHIYSLETGSLTATADAPVMPVAFAGDNGFMYTVSHGSNMIHAFNPGREKVAEAEAPANPFTIASFAGHIISAGYDSGELSYYEKETLTLQKTIKIGEGPFMIFVKEGGMDGARLNR
;
A
#
# COMPACT_ATOMS: atom_id res chain seq x y z
N MET A 1 -68.29 -16.72 -14.20
CA MET A 1 -67.05 -15.90 -14.38
C MET A 1 -66.37 -15.72 -13.04
N LYS A 2 -65.26 -16.41 -12.80
CA LYS A 2 -64.27 -16.03 -11.78
C LYS A 2 -62.90 -16.31 -12.39
N ARG A 3 -62.26 -15.26 -12.89
CA ARG A 3 -60.86 -15.30 -13.36
C ARG A 3 -59.98 -15.37 -12.12
N ILE A 4 -59.26 -16.46 -11.95
CA ILE A 4 -58.20 -16.59 -10.95
C ILE A 4 -57.01 -15.80 -11.50
N MET A 5 -56.68 -14.70 -10.84
CA MET A 5 -55.51 -13.89 -11.13
C MET A 5 -54.31 -14.50 -10.39
N ILE A 6 -53.41 -15.13 -11.12
CA ILE A 6 -52.14 -15.61 -10.58
C ILE A 6 -51.18 -14.41 -10.57
N ILE A 7 -50.83 -13.95 -9.38
CA ILE A 7 -49.82 -12.93 -9.16
C ILE A 7 -48.47 -13.65 -9.18
N LEU A 8 -47.68 -13.46 -10.25
CA LEU A 8 -46.26 -13.82 -10.27
C LEU A 8 -45.49 -12.78 -9.47
N LEU A 9 -44.99 -13.17 -8.30
CA LEU A 9 -43.98 -12.44 -7.55
C LEU A 9 -42.63 -12.70 -8.21
N PHE A 10 -42.10 -11.71 -8.93
CA PHE A 10 -40.69 -11.71 -9.32
C PHE A 10 -39.86 -11.37 -8.08
N LEU A 11 -39.22 -12.39 -7.49
CA LEU A 11 -38.14 -12.19 -6.53
C LEU A 11 -36.91 -11.72 -7.32
N ALA A 12 -36.74 -10.40 -7.43
CA ALA A 12 -35.45 -9.83 -7.77
C ALA A 12 -34.54 -10.01 -6.55
N GLY A 13 -33.86 -11.14 -6.46
CA GLY A 13 -32.73 -11.27 -5.56
C GLY A 13 -31.65 -10.33 -6.07
N CYS A 14 -31.27 -9.32 -5.28
CA CYS A 14 -30.00 -8.63 -5.48
C CYS A 14 -28.91 -9.70 -5.40
N SER A 15 -28.36 -10.13 -6.53
CA SER A 15 -27.16 -10.94 -6.52
C SER A 15 -26.06 -10.05 -6.00
N GLN A 16 -25.67 -10.22 -4.73
CA GLN A 16 -24.45 -9.63 -4.20
C GLN A 16 -23.31 -10.03 -5.15
N THR A 17 -22.61 -9.04 -5.69
CA THR A 17 -21.54 -9.25 -6.66
C THR A 17 -20.54 -10.24 -6.05
N SER A 18 -20.31 -11.35 -6.75
CA SER A 18 -19.36 -12.37 -6.34
C SER A 18 -18.29 -12.44 -7.41
N TYR A 19 -17.06 -12.21 -6.99
CA TYR A 19 -15.87 -12.32 -7.81
C TYR A 19 -15.35 -13.76 -7.80
N THR A 20 -14.45 -14.05 -8.76
CA THR A 20 -13.74 -15.33 -8.79
C THR A 20 -12.83 -15.44 -7.56
N PRO A 21 -13.04 -16.42 -6.67
CA PRO A 21 -12.26 -16.54 -5.45
C PRO A 21 -10.81 -16.98 -5.73
N VAL A 22 -9.86 -16.45 -4.97
CA VAL A 22 -8.43 -16.80 -5.05
C VAL A 22 -8.08 -17.72 -3.89
N LYS A 23 -7.69 -18.96 -4.19
CA LYS A 23 -7.49 -20.02 -3.18
C LYS A 23 -6.02 -20.26 -2.85
N GLU A 24 -5.15 -19.66 -3.62
CA GLU A 24 -3.72 -19.71 -3.53
C GLU A 24 -3.27 -19.18 -2.16
N ASN A 25 -2.27 -19.86 -1.59
CA ASN A 25 -1.70 -19.44 -0.31
C ASN A 25 -0.69 -18.31 -0.48
N GLU A 26 -0.26 -18.07 -1.73
CA GLU A 26 0.70 -17.05 -2.11
C GLU A 26 0.16 -16.34 -3.35
N PHE A 27 0.10 -15.01 -3.31
CA PHE A 27 -0.29 -14.20 -4.46
C PHE A 27 0.18 -12.76 -4.29
N ALA A 28 0.29 -12.05 -5.41
CA ALA A 28 0.26 -10.59 -5.43
C ALA A 28 -1.07 -10.12 -6.03
N ALA A 29 -1.75 -9.19 -5.37
CA ALA A 29 -2.95 -8.54 -5.87
C ALA A 29 -2.62 -7.10 -6.24
N VAL A 30 -2.81 -6.74 -7.50
CA VAL A 30 -2.50 -5.41 -8.02
C VAL A 30 -3.77 -4.60 -8.17
N LEU A 31 -3.86 -3.48 -7.44
CA LEU A 31 -4.96 -2.53 -7.55
C LEU A 31 -4.75 -1.65 -8.77
N ASN A 32 -5.70 -1.71 -9.69
CA ASN A 32 -5.78 -0.87 -10.89
C ASN A 32 -6.80 0.25 -10.67
N ILE A 33 -6.44 1.48 -11.03
CA ILE A 33 -7.29 2.67 -10.79
C ILE A 33 -7.81 3.31 -12.08
N ARG A 34 -7.22 3.02 -13.25
CA ARG A 34 -7.76 3.49 -14.54
C ARG A 34 -8.84 2.55 -15.07
N GLU A 35 -8.60 1.25 -14.91
CA GLU A 35 -9.63 0.21 -14.96
C GLU A 35 -9.87 -0.27 -13.52
N PRO A 36 -10.85 0.29 -12.79
CA PRO A 36 -11.03 0.00 -11.37
C PRO A 36 -11.18 -1.50 -11.11
N GLY A 37 -10.21 -2.08 -10.40
CA GLY A 37 -10.16 -3.53 -10.24
C GLY A 37 -8.94 -4.06 -9.50
N LEU A 38 -8.95 -5.36 -9.24
CA LEU A 38 -7.80 -6.12 -8.75
C LEU A 38 -7.39 -7.19 -9.75
N THR A 39 -6.11 -7.25 -10.07
CA THR A 39 -5.52 -8.37 -10.82
C THR A 39 -4.66 -9.19 -9.88
N PHE A 40 -5.00 -10.47 -9.72
CA PHE A 40 -4.28 -11.40 -8.87
C PHE A 40 -3.32 -12.22 -9.71
N VAL A 41 -2.09 -12.34 -9.24
CA VAL A 41 -1.03 -13.12 -9.88
C VAL A 41 -0.41 -14.10 -8.90
N ASP A 42 -0.10 -15.30 -9.37
CA ASP A 42 0.64 -16.31 -8.61
C ASP A 42 2.16 -16.10 -8.69
N ASN A 43 2.91 -16.95 -7.99
CA ASN A 43 4.37 -16.94 -7.91
C ASN A 43 5.06 -17.13 -9.27
N ASP A 44 4.41 -17.79 -10.23
CA ASP A 44 4.94 -18.01 -11.58
C ASP A 44 4.64 -16.80 -12.50
N GLY A 45 3.94 -15.80 -11.99
CA GLY A 45 3.45 -14.63 -12.70
C GLY A 45 2.34 -15.00 -13.70
N SER A 46 1.45 -15.91 -13.33
CA SER A 46 0.20 -16.19 -14.06
C SER A 46 -0.93 -15.39 -13.43
N VAL A 47 -1.77 -14.77 -14.25
CA VAL A 47 -3.00 -14.11 -13.76
C VAL A 47 -3.99 -15.21 -13.35
N ILE A 48 -4.33 -15.24 -12.07
CA ILE A 48 -5.22 -16.26 -11.47
C ILE A 48 -6.64 -15.75 -11.25
N SER A 49 -6.84 -14.44 -11.14
CA SER A 49 -8.17 -13.83 -11.02
C SER A 49 -8.13 -12.35 -11.37
N GLU A 50 -9.26 -11.82 -11.83
CA GLU A 50 -9.46 -10.40 -12.12
C GLU A 50 -10.82 -9.98 -11.57
N TRP A 51 -10.83 -8.94 -10.75
CA TRP A 51 -12.03 -8.36 -10.16
C TRP A 51 -12.20 -6.96 -10.75
N VAL A 52 -13.42 -6.64 -11.17
CA VAL A 52 -13.76 -5.32 -11.71
C VAL A 52 -14.72 -4.64 -10.75
N PHE A 53 -14.43 -3.39 -10.42
CA PHE A 53 -15.22 -2.58 -9.49
C PHE A 53 -16.00 -1.51 -10.23
N ASP A 54 -17.20 -1.21 -9.71
CA ASP A 54 -17.95 -0.03 -10.13
C ASP A 54 -17.41 1.23 -9.44
N GLU A 55 -16.91 1.09 -8.20
CA GLU A 55 -16.29 2.14 -7.42
C GLU A 55 -14.79 2.30 -7.72
N LEU A 56 -14.30 3.55 -7.62
CA LEU A 56 -12.88 3.88 -7.74
C LEU A 56 -12.19 3.81 -6.38
N TYR A 57 -11.61 2.64 -6.06
CA TYR A 57 -10.70 2.51 -4.94
C TYR A 57 -9.32 3.05 -5.31
N THR A 58 -8.71 3.83 -4.40
CA THR A 58 -7.40 4.47 -4.59
C THR A 58 -6.32 3.90 -3.67
N GLY A 59 -6.68 2.95 -2.81
CA GLY A 59 -5.76 2.25 -1.93
C GLY A 59 -6.48 1.22 -1.08
N GLY A 60 -5.73 0.57 -0.20
CA GLY A 60 -6.27 -0.42 0.70
C GLY A 60 -5.21 -0.97 1.64
N VAL A 61 -5.60 -1.99 2.40
CA VAL A 61 -4.69 -2.75 3.26
C VAL A 61 -5.12 -4.21 3.32
N LEU A 62 -4.17 -5.12 3.09
CA LEU A 62 -4.36 -6.55 3.30
C LEU A 62 -4.10 -6.89 4.76
N PHE A 63 -5.03 -7.59 5.39
CA PHE A 63 -4.92 -7.96 6.79
C PHE A 63 -3.95 -9.14 6.95
N PRO A 64 -3.38 -9.35 8.15
CA PRO A 64 -2.41 -10.43 8.40
C PRO A 64 -2.96 -11.85 8.16
N ASP A 65 -4.28 -12.03 8.09
CA ASP A 65 -4.90 -13.32 7.75
C ASP A 65 -4.68 -13.71 6.27
N GLY A 66 -4.21 -12.79 5.43
CA GLY A 66 -3.98 -12.99 4.00
C GLY A 66 -5.27 -13.34 3.23
N ASP A 67 -6.43 -12.88 3.72
CA ASP A 67 -7.74 -13.07 3.08
C ASP A 67 -8.56 -11.78 3.10
N THR A 68 -8.54 -11.03 4.20
CA THR A 68 -9.33 -9.83 4.39
C THR A 68 -8.61 -8.64 3.79
N LEU A 69 -9.23 -7.99 2.80
CA LEU A 69 -8.72 -6.81 2.13
C LEU A 69 -9.69 -5.65 2.34
N LEU A 70 -9.23 -4.59 2.98
CA LEU A 70 -9.97 -3.34 3.06
C LEU A 70 -9.55 -2.45 1.89
N LEU A 71 -10.50 -1.94 1.13
CA LEU A 71 -10.27 -0.95 0.07
C LEU A 71 -10.97 0.37 0.41
N TYR A 72 -10.31 1.48 0.10
CA TYR A 72 -10.87 2.83 0.25
C TYR A 72 -10.67 3.63 -1.03
N GLY A 73 -11.49 4.66 -1.22
CA GLY A 73 -11.34 5.64 -2.29
C GLY A 73 -11.26 7.05 -1.71
N THR A 74 -10.38 7.88 -2.25
CA THR A 74 -10.19 9.26 -1.75
C THR A 74 -11.48 10.07 -1.78
N GLU A 75 -12.35 9.82 -2.77
CA GLU A 75 -13.62 10.52 -2.96
C GLU A 75 -14.83 9.73 -2.41
N LEU A 76 -14.58 8.60 -1.72
CA LEU A 76 -15.61 7.77 -1.10
C LEU A 76 -15.75 8.12 0.39
N ASP A 77 -16.94 7.95 0.94
CA ASP A 77 -17.27 8.03 2.37
C ASP A 77 -17.46 6.63 3.00
N GLU A 78 -17.02 5.60 2.28
CA GLU A 78 -17.01 4.22 2.73
C GLU A 78 -15.69 3.50 2.40
N ALA A 79 -15.29 2.59 3.29
CA ALA A 79 -14.26 1.60 3.03
C ALA A 79 -14.89 0.20 3.02
N VAL A 80 -14.49 -0.66 2.09
CA VAL A 80 -15.16 -1.94 1.84
C VAL A 80 -14.22 -3.09 2.15
N LEU A 81 -14.68 -4.06 2.94
CA LEU A 81 -13.95 -5.29 3.23
C LEU A 81 -14.34 -6.38 2.25
N PHE A 82 -13.34 -7.06 1.70
CA PHE A 82 -13.50 -8.23 0.86
C PHE A 82 -12.79 -9.44 1.46
N SER A 83 -13.36 -10.63 1.29
CA SER A 83 -12.63 -11.89 1.42
C SER A 83 -12.16 -12.33 0.04
N ILE A 84 -10.84 -12.35 -0.14
CA ILE A 84 -10.16 -12.79 -1.36
C ILE A 84 -10.46 -14.26 -1.67
N ARG A 85 -10.44 -15.13 -0.66
CA ARG A 85 -10.70 -16.58 -0.76
C ARG A 85 -12.16 -16.93 -1.01
N LYS A 86 -13.09 -16.03 -0.67
CA LYS A 86 -14.52 -16.19 -0.98
C LYS A 86 -14.93 -15.43 -2.23
N GLY A 87 -14.13 -14.46 -2.67
CA GLY A 87 -14.47 -13.56 -3.78
C GLY A 87 -15.70 -12.71 -3.48
N LYS A 88 -15.83 -12.18 -2.26
CA LYS A 88 -17.05 -11.50 -1.80
C LYS A 88 -16.76 -10.36 -0.85
N GLU A 89 -17.60 -9.33 -0.94
CA GLU A 89 -17.73 -8.31 0.10
C GLU A 89 -18.16 -8.95 1.42
N LEU A 90 -17.54 -8.50 2.51
CA LEU A 90 -17.81 -8.91 3.88
C LEU A 90 -18.59 -7.84 4.62
N ASP A 91 -18.16 -6.58 4.49
CA ASP A 91 -18.69 -5.44 5.24
C ASP A 91 -18.34 -4.11 4.57
N ARG A 92 -19.00 -3.04 5.02
CA ARG A 92 -18.76 -1.65 4.61
C ARG A 92 -18.68 -0.76 5.83
N TRP A 93 -17.58 -0.02 5.95
CA TRP A 93 -17.32 0.90 7.04
C TRP A 93 -17.62 2.31 6.59
N GLU A 94 -18.39 3.06 7.38
CA GLU A 94 -18.51 4.51 7.21
C GLU A 94 -17.17 5.15 7.60
N VAL A 95 -16.56 5.87 6.66
CA VAL A 95 -15.26 6.55 6.88
C VAL A 95 -15.36 8.00 6.41
N PRO A 96 -14.55 8.91 6.97
CA PRO A 96 -14.50 10.27 6.46
C PRO A 96 -14.07 10.30 4.99
N SER A 97 -14.71 11.16 4.19
CA SER A 97 -14.22 11.43 2.84
C SER A 97 -12.80 12.02 2.87
N GLY A 98 -12.00 11.71 1.85
CA GLY A 98 -10.61 12.14 1.77
C GLY A 98 -9.61 11.18 2.39
N VAL A 99 -9.94 9.89 2.51
CA VAL A 99 -8.96 8.86 2.92
C VAL A 99 -7.83 8.76 1.89
N THR A 100 -6.59 8.88 2.35
CA THR A 100 -5.39 8.92 1.52
C THR A 100 -4.44 7.76 1.77
N GLY A 101 -4.59 7.05 2.88
CA GLY A 101 -3.69 6.00 3.33
C GLY A 101 -4.37 5.08 4.31
N ALA A 102 -3.95 3.82 4.35
CA ALA A 102 -4.39 2.84 5.33
C ALA A 102 -3.18 2.05 5.84
N ALA A 103 -3.20 1.71 7.13
CA ALA A 103 -2.27 0.78 7.73
C ALA A 103 -3.03 -0.11 8.71
N TYR A 104 -2.73 -1.40 8.69
CA TYR A 104 -3.18 -2.32 9.74
C TYR A 104 -2.17 -2.21 10.89
N ILE A 105 -2.65 -2.24 12.13
CA ILE A 105 -1.83 -2.14 13.34
C ILE A 105 -1.90 -3.49 14.04
N GLU A 106 -0.82 -4.28 13.94
CA GLU A 106 -0.82 -5.65 14.47
C GLU A 106 -0.91 -5.69 15.99
N GLU A 107 -0.28 -4.72 16.65
CA GLU A 107 -0.21 -4.68 18.11
C GLU A 107 -1.57 -4.44 18.79
N THR A 108 -2.54 -3.85 18.08
CA THR A 108 -3.86 -3.54 18.63
C THR A 108 -5.03 -4.16 17.86
N ASP A 109 -4.78 -4.84 16.74
CA ASP A 109 -5.82 -5.35 15.82
C ASP A 109 -6.76 -4.22 15.34
N GLU A 110 -6.13 -3.13 14.89
CA GLU A 110 -6.80 -1.90 14.44
C GLU A 110 -6.42 -1.55 13.01
N VAL A 111 -7.22 -0.71 12.36
CA VAL A 111 -6.89 -0.07 11.09
C VAL A 111 -6.77 1.44 11.30
N ALA A 112 -5.62 2.00 10.94
CA ALA A 112 -5.44 3.44 10.83
C ALA A 112 -5.74 3.90 9.41
N LEU A 113 -6.57 4.93 9.27
CA LEU A 113 -6.87 5.61 8.00
C LEU A 113 -6.42 7.07 8.10
N SER A 114 -5.54 7.51 7.20
CA SER A 114 -5.17 8.92 7.11
C SER A 114 -6.17 9.70 6.27
N VAL A 115 -6.58 10.88 6.72
CA VAL A 115 -7.59 11.71 6.06
C VAL A 115 -7.04 13.10 5.77
N LYS A 116 -7.04 13.49 4.48
CA LYS A 116 -6.49 14.78 4.03
C LYS A 116 -7.31 15.98 4.47
N GLU A 117 -8.64 15.82 4.53
CA GLU A 117 -9.59 16.92 4.72
C GLU A 117 -9.52 17.51 6.13
N ASP A 118 -9.49 16.65 7.15
CA ASP A 118 -9.42 17.08 8.55
C ASP A 118 -8.00 17.00 9.15
N ARG A 119 -7.05 16.49 8.35
CA ARG A 119 -5.63 16.37 8.68
C ARG A 119 -5.39 15.46 9.87
N SER A 120 -5.96 14.26 9.83
CA SER A 120 -5.91 13.34 10.95
C SER A 120 -5.65 11.90 10.51
N VAL A 121 -5.32 11.06 11.50
CA VAL A 121 -5.39 9.61 11.42
C VAL A 121 -6.57 9.16 12.27
N HIS A 122 -7.49 8.44 11.64
CA HIS A 122 -8.64 7.80 12.28
C HIS A 122 -8.32 6.32 12.55
N PHE A 123 -8.57 5.85 13.76
CA PHE A 123 -8.33 4.48 14.18
C PHE A 123 -9.65 3.74 14.28
N PHE A 124 -9.73 2.59 13.65
CA PHE A 124 -10.90 1.72 13.59
C PHE A 124 -10.59 0.35 14.18
N GLN A 125 -11.56 -0.24 14.86
CA GLN A 125 -11.51 -1.66 15.19
C GLN A 125 -11.70 -2.49 13.92
N ALA A 126 -11.27 -3.77 13.94
CA ALA A 126 -11.46 -4.70 12.81
C ALA A 126 -12.95 -4.97 12.44
N ASP A 127 -13.91 -4.50 13.24
CA ASP A 127 -15.35 -4.53 12.94
C ASP A 127 -15.89 -3.23 12.34
N GLY A 128 -15.01 -2.25 12.05
CA GLY A 128 -15.36 -0.99 11.41
C GLY A 128 -15.82 0.11 12.34
N LYS A 129 -15.79 -0.10 13.64
CA LYS A 129 -16.10 0.94 14.60
C LYS A 129 -14.92 1.89 14.80
N GLU A 130 -15.13 3.18 14.55
CA GLU A 130 -14.15 4.22 14.88
C GLU A 130 -13.91 4.30 16.40
N ILE A 131 -12.64 4.34 16.78
CA ILE A 131 -12.16 4.43 18.16
C ILE A 131 -11.84 5.89 18.50
N LYS A 132 -11.04 6.52 17.65
CA LYS A 132 -10.48 7.86 17.88
C LYS A 132 -9.96 8.44 16.56
N SER A 133 -9.98 9.75 16.44
CA SER A 133 -9.22 10.48 15.43
C SER A 133 -8.19 11.40 16.09
N VAL A 134 -7.02 11.52 15.45
CA VAL A 134 -5.89 12.26 15.99
C VAL A 134 -5.27 13.10 14.90
N ARG A 135 -5.24 14.42 15.12
CA ARG A 135 -4.71 15.38 14.15
C ARG A 135 -3.19 15.22 14.00
N THR A 136 -2.70 15.31 12.76
CA THR A 136 -1.28 15.27 12.40
C THR A 136 -0.91 16.53 11.57
N GLY A 137 0.12 16.43 10.72
CA GLY A 137 0.52 17.45 9.75
C GLY A 137 -0.46 17.62 8.59
N LYS A 138 -0.05 18.31 7.53
CA LYS A 138 -0.91 18.50 6.34
C LYS A 138 -0.86 17.29 5.41
N TYR A 139 -2.03 16.83 4.98
CA TYR A 139 -2.17 15.74 4.02
C TYR A 139 -1.43 14.49 4.51
N PRO A 140 -1.84 13.90 5.66
CA PRO A 140 -1.30 12.59 6.06
C PRO A 140 -1.59 11.58 4.94
N MET A 141 -0.66 10.67 4.67
CA MET A 141 -0.74 9.77 3.52
C MET A 141 -0.13 8.41 3.85
N THR A 142 1.17 8.24 3.64
CA THR A 142 1.83 6.94 3.84
C THR A 142 2.06 6.70 5.32
N MET A 143 1.73 5.48 5.76
CA MET A 143 1.86 5.07 7.15
C MET A 143 2.53 3.71 7.24
N VAL A 144 3.49 3.57 8.15
CA VAL A 144 4.09 2.27 8.50
C VAL A 144 4.02 2.08 10.00
N GLU A 145 3.62 0.89 10.42
CA GLU A 145 3.61 0.50 11.83
C GLU A 145 4.88 -0.30 12.13
N TYR A 146 5.53 0.03 13.25
CA TYR A 146 6.69 -0.70 13.75
C TYR A 146 6.88 -0.45 15.24
N ASN A 147 6.96 -1.54 16.02
CA ASN A 147 7.31 -1.53 17.43
C ASN A 147 6.45 -0.55 18.25
N GLU A 148 5.13 -0.79 18.24
CA GLU A 148 4.11 -0.01 18.95
C GLU A 148 3.97 1.45 18.47
N LYS A 149 4.59 1.79 17.33
CA LYS A 149 4.54 3.12 16.72
C LYS A 149 3.95 3.09 15.33
N LEU A 150 3.15 4.10 15.02
CA LEU A 150 2.71 4.42 13.67
C LEU A 150 3.46 5.67 13.18
N TYR A 151 4.22 5.53 12.11
CA TYR A 151 4.94 6.63 11.47
C TYR A 151 4.13 7.14 10.29
N VAL A 152 3.82 8.43 10.27
CA VAL A 152 2.89 9.05 9.32
C VAL A 152 3.60 10.14 8.53
N ILE A 153 3.76 9.93 7.22
CA ILE A 153 4.17 10.98 6.30
C ILE A 153 3.02 11.96 6.12
N ASN A 154 3.31 13.25 6.35
CA ASN A 154 2.41 14.35 6.02
C ASN A 154 2.88 14.98 4.70
N TYR A 155 2.33 14.51 3.58
CA TYR A 155 2.82 14.76 2.21
C TYR A 155 2.97 16.26 1.87
N GLN A 156 2.03 17.10 2.31
CA GLN A 156 2.06 18.55 2.06
C GLN A 156 2.64 19.35 3.22
N ASP A 157 3.44 18.69 4.06
CA ASP A 157 4.11 19.28 5.21
C ASP A 157 5.61 18.94 5.17
N THR A 158 6.36 19.44 6.15
CA THR A 158 7.79 19.13 6.35
C THR A 158 8.00 18.32 7.64
N VAL A 159 7.01 17.52 8.03
CA VAL A 159 6.99 16.81 9.31
C VAL A 159 6.49 15.39 9.14
N LEU A 160 7.18 14.45 9.78
CA LEU A 160 6.70 13.09 10.04
C LEU A 160 6.13 13.06 11.46
N SER A 161 4.93 12.50 11.62
CA SER A 161 4.32 12.29 12.93
C SER A 161 4.54 10.84 13.37
N GLU A 162 5.07 10.64 14.57
CA GLU A 162 5.23 9.34 15.21
C GLU A 162 4.22 9.23 16.34
N MET A 163 3.37 8.21 16.23
CA MET A 163 2.22 8.03 17.10
C MET A 163 2.34 6.73 17.88
N ASN A 164 1.92 6.73 19.14
CA ASN A 164 1.76 5.51 19.91
C ASN A 164 0.45 4.81 19.54
N VAL A 165 0.52 3.54 19.19
CA VAL A 165 -0.65 2.78 18.73
C VAL A 165 -1.61 2.41 19.87
N HIS A 166 -1.14 2.34 21.11
CA HIS A 166 -1.98 2.01 22.27
C HIS A 166 -2.70 3.22 22.86
N THR A 167 -2.07 4.41 22.85
CA THR A 167 -2.67 5.63 23.40
C THR A 167 -3.34 6.49 22.33
N HIS A 168 -3.03 6.24 21.05
CA HIS A 168 -3.44 7.04 19.91
C HIS A 168 -3.06 8.52 20.12
N GLU A 169 -1.80 8.77 20.45
CA GLU A 169 -1.25 10.11 20.65
C GLU A 169 0.02 10.28 19.83
N VAL A 170 0.22 11.48 19.27
CA VAL A 170 1.49 11.87 18.66
C VAL A 170 2.50 12.06 19.78
N GLU A 171 3.50 11.19 19.85
CA GLU A 171 4.56 11.26 20.86
C GLU A 171 5.74 12.10 20.40
N ARG A 172 6.01 12.07 19.08
CA ARG A 172 7.12 12.78 18.48
C ARG A 172 6.78 13.25 17.08
N GLU A 173 7.38 14.37 16.72
CA GLU A 173 7.41 14.87 15.35
C GLU A 173 8.85 15.21 14.99
N PHE A 174 9.25 14.90 13.76
CA PHE A 174 10.56 15.28 13.25
C PHE A 174 10.51 15.71 11.79
N ALA A 175 11.48 16.55 11.42
CA ALA A 175 11.50 17.19 10.12
C ALA A 175 11.84 16.19 9.01
N ILE A 176 11.05 16.23 7.93
CA ILE A 176 11.30 15.50 6.69
C ILE A 176 11.20 16.47 5.50
N PRO A 177 11.76 16.13 4.33
CA PRO A 177 11.49 16.88 3.10
C PRO A 177 9.99 16.93 2.80
N THR A 178 9.54 18.03 2.23
CA THR A 178 8.16 18.12 1.74
C THR A 178 7.94 17.26 0.50
N SER A 179 6.69 16.90 0.22
CA SER A 179 6.31 15.93 -0.81
C SER A 179 6.97 14.55 -0.65
N SER A 180 7.40 14.21 0.57
CA SER A 180 7.77 12.84 0.94
C SER A 180 6.54 11.96 0.75
N ALA A 181 6.72 10.77 0.18
CA ALA A 181 5.65 9.83 -0.14
C ALA A 181 6.06 8.39 0.16
N GLY A 182 7.30 8.00 -0.16
CA GLY A 182 7.78 6.66 0.15
C GLY A 182 8.28 6.55 1.58
N LEU A 183 7.92 5.46 2.25
CA LEU A 183 8.28 5.17 3.63
C LEU A 183 8.61 3.67 3.75
N ALA A 184 9.67 3.32 4.47
CA ALA A 184 9.93 1.94 4.88
C ALA A 184 10.78 1.88 6.14
N VAL A 185 10.65 0.78 6.88
CA VAL A 185 11.45 0.48 8.07
C VAL A 185 12.52 -0.55 7.72
N ASP A 186 13.79 -0.26 8.05
CA ASP A 186 14.84 -1.26 8.16
C ASP A 186 14.95 -1.66 9.64
N GLU A 187 14.24 -2.74 10.01
CA GLU A 187 14.19 -3.24 11.39
C GLU A 187 15.57 -3.63 11.92
N SER A 188 16.43 -4.16 11.05
CA SER A 188 17.75 -4.68 11.44
C SER A 188 18.67 -3.58 11.97
N LYS A 189 18.46 -2.34 11.49
CA LYS A 189 19.22 -1.17 11.91
C LYS A 189 18.41 -0.15 12.70
N LYS A 190 17.11 -0.37 12.86
CA LYS A 190 16.17 0.57 13.46
C LYS A 190 16.18 1.91 12.72
N GLU A 191 16.04 1.85 11.40
CA GLU A 191 16.06 3.00 10.51
C GLU A 191 14.74 3.19 9.78
N LEU A 192 14.41 4.45 9.50
CA LEU A 192 13.28 4.84 8.67
C LEU A 192 13.79 5.45 7.37
N TRP A 193 13.45 4.86 6.24
CA TRP A 193 13.81 5.32 4.91
C TRP A 193 12.67 6.15 4.34
N VAL A 194 12.96 7.38 3.92
CA VAL A 194 11.97 8.33 3.43
C VAL A 194 12.40 8.87 2.07
N GLY A 195 11.51 8.74 1.09
CA GLY A 195 11.68 9.28 -0.27
C GLY A 195 10.44 10.06 -0.70
N GLY A 196 10.49 10.72 -1.86
CA GLY A 196 9.32 11.43 -2.38
C GLY A 196 9.58 12.21 -3.67
N HIS A 197 8.61 13.05 -4.03
CA HIS A 197 8.58 13.72 -5.33
C HIS A 197 9.54 14.93 -5.41
N GLY A 198 9.99 15.46 -4.28
CA GLY A 198 10.74 16.72 -4.23
C GLY A 198 9.84 17.95 -4.17
N TYR A 199 10.43 19.14 -4.31
CA TYR A 199 9.74 20.40 -4.09
C TYR A 199 9.88 21.37 -5.27
N ALA A 200 8.75 21.94 -5.68
CA ALA A 200 8.67 22.92 -6.75
C ALA A 200 9.29 22.43 -8.06
N ALA A 201 10.37 23.07 -8.52
CA ALA A 201 11.04 22.70 -9.77
C ALA A 201 12.10 21.58 -9.58
N ASP A 202 12.46 21.27 -8.34
CA ASP A 202 13.52 20.32 -8.01
C ASP A 202 12.89 18.98 -7.62
N ALA A 203 13.08 17.98 -8.47
CA ALA A 203 12.60 16.64 -8.20
C ALA A 203 13.40 16.02 -7.04
N GLY A 204 12.76 15.10 -6.31
CA GLY A 204 13.41 14.40 -5.21
C GLY A 204 14.48 13.47 -5.74
N GLU A 205 15.74 13.67 -5.38
CA GLU A 205 16.86 12.83 -5.87
C GLU A 205 17.45 11.93 -4.79
N THR A 206 17.02 12.10 -3.54
CA THR A 206 17.68 11.57 -2.36
C THR A 206 16.69 10.88 -1.42
N ILE A 207 17.06 9.68 -0.97
CA ILE A 207 16.44 9.00 0.16
C ILE A 207 17.06 9.54 1.44
N HIS A 208 16.22 9.87 2.41
CA HIS A 208 16.62 10.35 3.73
C HIS A 208 16.41 9.24 4.76
N ILE A 209 17.46 8.93 5.54
CA ILE A 209 17.46 7.79 6.46
C ILE A 209 17.53 8.30 7.89
N TYR A 210 16.47 8.09 8.65
CA TYR A 210 16.31 8.55 10.03
C TYR A 210 16.50 7.42 11.03
N SER A 211 16.99 7.74 12.22
CA SER A 211 16.99 6.81 13.36
C SER A 211 15.59 6.69 13.95
N LEU A 212 15.05 5.48 14.07
CA LEU A 212 13.78 5.25 14.77
C LEU A 212 13.89 5.56 16.27
N GLU A 213 15.09 5.51 16.84
CA GLU A 213 15.29 5.83 18.26
C GLU A 213 15.21 7.34 18.52
N THR A 214 15.77 8.17 17.63
CA THR A 214 15.95 9.62 17.90
C THR A 214 15.18 10.55 16.96
N GLY A 215 14.64 10.05 15.85
CA GLY A 215 14.03 10.86 14.78
C GLY A 215 15.04 11.73 14.02
N SER A 216 16.35 11.55 14.26
CA SER A 216 17.40 12.34 13.61
C SER A 216 17.80 11.73 12.28
N LEU A 217 18.08 12.58 11.28
CA LEU A 217 18.68 12.18 10.00
C LEU A 217 20.08 11.61 10.25
N THR A 218 20.31 10.36 9.88
CA THR A 218 21.59 9.66 10.09
C THR A 218 22.38 9.44 8.82
N ALA A 219 21.71 9.40 7.67
CA ALA A 219 22.33 9.25 6.36
C ALA A 219 21.38 9.64 5.23
N THR A 220 21.94 9.64 4.03
CA THR A 220 21.22 9.79 2.77
C THR A 220 21.71 8.74 1.78
N ALA A 221 20.87 8.40 0.81
CA ALA A 221 21.24 7.54 -0.31
C ALA A 221 20.67 8.09 -1.63
N ASP A 222 21.41 7.96 -2.72
CA ASP A 222 21.01 8.53 -4.02
C ASP A 222 20.06 7.58 -4.77
N ALA A 223 18.86 8.07 -5.08
CA ALA A 223 17.85 7.37 -5.89
C ALA A 223 17.07 8.33 -6.80
N PRO A 224 17.76 9.03 -7.71
CA PRO A 224 17.10 9.92 -8.67
C PRO A 224 16.23 9.09 -9.64
N VAL A 225 15.07 9.56 -10.09
CA VAL A 225 14.32 10.78 -9.75
C VAL A 225 12.95 10.37 -9.17
N MET A 226 12.60 10.92 -8.00
CA MET A 226 11.39 10.66 -7.20
C MET A 226 11.28 9.22 -6.64
N PRO A 227 12.07 8.84 -5.62
CA PRO A 227 11.93 7.54 -4.96
C PRO A 227 10.63 7.52 -4.12
N VAL A 228 9.54 6.95 -4.65
CA VAL A 228 8.18 7.11 -4.11
C VAL A 228 7.64 5.89 -3.38
N ALA A 229 8.24 4.72 -3.56
CA ALA A 229 7.84 3.49 -2.85
C ALA A 229 9.07 2.64 -2.54
N PHE A 230 8.94 1.79 -1.54
CA PHE A 230 10.02 0.99 -0.98
C PHE A 230 9.57 -0.45 -0.72
N ALA A 231 10.52 -1.38 -0.76
CA ALA A 231 10.32 -2.75 -0.30
C ALA A 231 11.59 -3.22 0.42
N GLY A 232 11.44 -3.82 1.59
CA GLY A 232 12.54 -4.43 2.34
C GLY A 232 12.61 -5.93 2.09
N ASP A 233 13.80 -6.49 1.98
CA ASP A 233 13.99 -7.95 1.97
C ASP A 233 15.36 -8.34 2.50
N ASN A 234 15.42 -9.15 3.55
CA ASN A 234 16.69 -9.68 4.10
C ASN A 234 17.78 -8.60 4.34
N GLY A 235 17.37 -7.40 4.78
CA GLY A 235 18.26 -6.26 5.03
C GLY A 235 18.66 -5.45 3.79
N PHE A 236 18.25 -5.88 2.59
CA PHE A 236 18.27 -5.02 1.41
C PHE A 236 17.05 -4.10 1.41
N MET A 237 17.24 -2.92 0.84
CA MET A 237 16.17 -1.98 0.57
C MET A 237 16.06 -1.76 -0.94
N TYR A 238 14.86 -1.85 -1.47
CA TYR A 238 14.56 -1.55 -2.86
C TYR A 238 13.67 -0.33 -2.92
N THR A 239 13.86 0.52 -3.93
CA THR A 239 12.97 1.65 -4.17
C THR A 239 12.67 1.78 -5.65
N VAL A 240 11.51 2.34 -5.95
CA VAL A 240 11.18 2.74 -7.31
C VAL A 240 11.18 4.27 -7.44
N SER A 241 11.95 4.74 -8.41
CA SER A 241 12.05 6.15 -8.79
C SER A 241 11.10 6.42 -9.96
N HIS A 242 9.95 6.99 -9.61
CA HIS A 242 8.82 7.24 -10.51
C HIS A 242 9.20 8.15 -11.68
N GLY A 243 9.89 9.25 -11.41
CA GLY A 243 10.24 10.27 -12.42
C GLY A 243 11.29 9.81 -13.43
N SER A 244 12.04 8.75 -13.12
CA SER A 244 13.06 8.18 -14.01
C SER A 244 12.74 6.77 -14.52
N ASN A 245 11.63 6.17 -14.11
CA ASN A 245 11.29 4.76 -14.38
C ASN A 245 12.43 3.79 -14.00
N MET A 246 12.99 3.94 -12.80
CA MET A 246 14.11 3.10 -12.33
C MET A 246 13.75 2.39 -11.03
N ILE A 247 14.27 1.17 -10.86
CA ILE A 247 14.35 0.48 -9.57
C ILE A 247 15.79 0.55 -9.10
N HIS A 248 16.02 0.79 -7.81
CA HIS A 248 17.34 0.76 -7.19
C HIS A 248 17.35 -0.24 -6.03
N ALA A 249 18.48 -0.95 -5.87
CA ALA A 249 18.71 -1.87 -4.75
C ALA A 249 19.86 -1.37 -3.89
N PHE A 250 19.64 -1.32 -2.59
CA PHE A 250 20.61 -0.93 -1.58
C PHE A 250 20.92 -2.12 -0.68
N ASN A 251 22.21 -2.39 -0.49
CA ASN A 251 22.65 -3.44 0.42
C ASN A 251 22.46 -3.04 1.90
N PRO A 252 22.67 -3.95 2.86
CA PRO A 252 22.67 -3.59 4.27
C PRO A 252 23.71 -2.52 4.65
N GLY A 253 24.70 -2.20 3.82
CA GLY A 253 25.61 -1.07 4.02
C GLY A 253 25.02 0.29 3.61
N ARG A 254 23.77 0.34 3.13
CA ARG A 254 23.12 1.49 2.49
C ARG A 254 23.75 1.90 1.14
N GLU A 255 24.58 1.05 0.56
CA GLU A 255 25.21 1.30 -0.74
C GLU A 255 24.31 0.80 -1.86
N LYS A 256 24.11 1.61 -2.91
CA LYS A 256 23.42 1.16 -4.12
C LYS A 256 24.26 0.10 -4.82
N VAL A 257 23.74 -1.11 -4.94
CA VAL A 257 24.43 -2.25 -5.54
C VAL A 257 23.90 -2.64 -6.92
N ALA A 258 22.67 -2.26 -7.24
CA ALA A 258 22.07 -2.49 -8.55
C ALA A 258 21.02 -1.42 -8.88
N GLU A 259 20.76 -1.25 -10.16
CA GLU A 259 19.64 -0.49 -10.69
C GLU A 259 19.14 -1.15 -12.00
N ALA A 260 17.85 -0.99 -12.29
CA ALA A 260 17.23 -1.51 -13.51
C ALA A 260 16.08 -0.62 -13.96
N GLU A 261 15.71 -0.71 -15.24
CA GLU A 261 14.51 -0.05 -15.75
C GLU A 261 13.26 -0.69 -15.12
N ALA A 262 12.40 0.16 -14.56
CA ALA A 262 11.06 -0.19 -14.10
C ALA A 262 10.06 -0.15 -15.28
N PRO A 263 8.88 -0.76 -15.12
CA PRO A 263 7.75 -0.46 -16.01
C PRO A 263 7.40 1.04 -16.02
N ALA A 264 6.79 1.53 -17.09
CA ALA A 264 6.59 2.96 -17.28
C ALA A 264 5.68 3.57 -16.20
N ASN A 265 6.15 4.67 -15.59
CA ASN A 265 5.46 5.45 -14.57
C ASN A 265 5.11 4.59 -13.34
N PRO A 266 6.11 4.05 -12.62
CA PRO A 266 5.85 3.13 -11.52
C PRO A 266 5.55 3.85 -10.19
N PHE A 267 4.54 3.39 -9.46
CA PHE A 267 4.19 3.89 -8.12
C PHE A 267 4.40 2.85 -7.01
N THR A 268 4.66 1.59 -7.37
CA THR A 268 4.63 0.48 -6.43
C THR A 268 5.75 -0.51 -6.69
N ILE A 269 6.26 -1.09 -5.61
CA ILE A 269 7.30 -2.10 -5.56
C ILE A 269 7.03 -3.01 -4.36
N ALA A 270 7.29 -4.31 -4.49
CA ALA A 270 7.14 -5.27 -3.39
C ALA A 270 8.15 -6.42 -3.50
N SER A 271 8.48 -7.05 -2.37
CA SER A 271 9.10 -8.37 -2.36
C SER A 271 7.98 -9.42 -2.46
N PHE A 272 8.10 -10.34 -3.42
CA PHE A 272 7.11 -11.40 -3.64
C PHE A 272 7.75 -12.65 -4.24
N ALA A 273 7.51 -13.81 -3.63
CA ALA A 273 7.87 -15.12 -4.19
C ALA A 273 9.35 -15.21 -4.64
N GLY A 274 10.27 -14.67 -3.84
CA GLY A 274 11.70 -14.66 -4.15
C GLY A 274 12.15 -13.59 -5.16
N HIS A 275 11.26 -12.72 -5.59
CA HIS A 275 11.54 -11.64 -6.55
C HIS A 275 11.27 -10.28 -5.94
N ILE A 276 11.81 -9.24 -6.58
CA ILE A 276 11.28 -7.88 -6.47
C ILE A 276 10.33 -7.68 -7.64
N ILE A 277 9.13 -7.18 -7.37
CA ILE A 277 8.13 -6.87 -8.39
C ILE A 277 7.79 -5.40 -8.39
N SER A 278 7.55 -4.82 -9.56
CA SER A 278 7.08 -3.44 -9.71
C SER A 278 6.10 -3.33 -10.87
N ALA A 279 5.08 -2.49 -10.71
CA ALA A 279 4.04 -2.26 -11.70
C ALA A 279 4.08 -0.84 -12.25
N GLY A 280 3.83 -0.69 -13.56
CA GLY A 280 3.90 0.60 -14.25
C GLY A 280 2.52 1.11 -14.63
N TYR A 281 2.14 2.25 -14.08
CA TYR A 281 0.85 2.89 -14.23
C TYR A 281 0.45 3.09 -15.70
N ASP A 282 1.40 3.54 -16.53
CA ASP A 282 1.13 3.82 -17.95
C ASP A 282 1.30 2.60 -18.85
N SER A 283 2.13 1.64 -18.43
CA SER A 283 2.43 0.43 -19.23
C SER A 283 1.42 -0.71 -19.05
N GLY A 284 0.71 -0.74 -17.91
CA GLY A 284 -0.14 -1.86 -17.52
C GLY A 284 0.63 -3.17 -17.36
N GLU A 285 1.89 -3.07 -16.95
CA GLU A 285 2.84 -4.17 -16.82
C GLU A 285 3.26 -4.39 -15.38
N LEU A 286 3.50 -5.65 -15.03
CA LEU A 286 4.18 -6.09 -13.82
C LEU A 286 5.48 -6.77 -14.22
N SER A 287 6.61 -6.26 -13.74
CA SER A 287 7.93 -6.83 -13.99
C SER A 287 8.49 -7.50 -12.74
N TYR A 288 9.19 -8.62 -12.94
CA TYR A 288 9.83 -9.44 -11.93
C TYR A 288 11.34 -9.34 -12.08
N TYR A 289 12.03 -9.05 -10.97
CA TYR A 289 13.46 -8.86 -10.92
C TYR A 289 14.07 -9.83 -9.92
N GLU A 290 15.24 -10.36 -10.27
CA GLU A 290 16.07 -11.10 -9.32
C GLU A 290 16.46 -10.18 -8.16
N LYS A 291 16.35 -10.69 -6.93
CA LYS A 291 16.76 -9.93 -5.73
C LYS A 291 18.24 -9.58 -5.83
N GLU A 292 18.62 -8.48 -5.17
CA GLU A 292 19.98 -7.94 -5.07
C GLU A 292 20.58 -7.42 -6.40
N THR A 293 20.47 -8.17 -7.50
CA THR A 293 21.04 -7.84 -8.80
C THR A 293 20.10 -7.02 -9.70
N LEU A 294 18.80 -7.02 -9.40
CA LEU A 294 17.75 -6.44 -10.22
C LEU A 294 17.76 -6.91 -11.68
N THR A 295 18.22 -8.14 -11.93
CA THR A 295 18.15 -8.72 -13.28
C THR A 295 16.70 -8.99 -13.62
N LEU A 296 16.17 -8.33 -14.67
CA LEU A 296 14.81 -8.54 -15.16
C LEU A 296 14.62 -10.00 -15.60
N GLN A 297 13.67 -10.70 -14.99
CA GLN A 297 13.34 -12.09 -15.28
C GLN A 297 12.14 -12.22 -16.22
N LYS A 298 11.09 -11.44 -15.96
CA LYS A 298 9.80 -11.55 -16.67
C LYS A 298 9.02 -10.25 -16.58
N THR A 299 8.19 -10.00 -17.59
CA THR A 299 7.16 -8.97 -17.57
C THR A 299 5.84 -9.56 -18.04
N ILE A 300 4.75 -9.21 -17.37
CA ILE A 300 3.39 -9.63 -17.71
C ILE A 300 2.43 -8.44 -17.77
N LYS A 301 1.31 -8.58 -18.48
CA LYS A 301 0.24 -7.58 -18.51
C LYS A 301 -0.76 -7.80 -17.38
N ILE A 302 -1.19 -6.72 -16.72
CA ILE A 302 -2.01 -6.77 -15.49
C ILE A 302 -3.14 -5.70 -15.43
N GLY A 303 -3.54 -5.15 -16.58
CA GLY A 303 -4.61 -4.14 -16.66
C GLY A 303 -4.09 -2.70 -16.68
N GLU A 304 -5.00 -1.72 -16.77
CA GLU A 304 -4.62 -0.29 -16.86
C GLU A 304 -4.53 0.43 -15.51
N GLY A 305 -3.47 1.22 -15.34
CA GLY A 305 -3.28 2.07 -14.17
C GLY A 305 -3.00 1.30 -12.87
N PRO A 306 -2.09 0.31 -12.83
CA PRO A 306 -1.71 -0.32 -11.59
C PRO A 306 -1.07 0.71 -10.64
N PHE A 307 -1.49 0.67 -9.39
CA PHE A 307 -1.15 1.71 -8.41
C PHE A 307 -0.59 1.15 -7.10
N MET A 308 -1.10 0.02 -6.62
CA MET A 308 -0.68 -0.60 -5.35
C MET A 308 -0.59 -2.12 -5.51
N ILE A 309 0.35 -2.75 -4.80
CA ILE A 309 0.51 -4.20 -4.77
C ILE A 309 0.29 -4.68 -3.33
N PHE A 310 -0.61 -5.62 -3.14
CA PHE A 310 -0.77 -6.36 -1.89
C PHE A 310 -0.15 -7.74 -2.04
N VAL A 311 0.67 -8.15 -1.09
CA VAL A 311 1.35 -9.45 -1.15
C VAL A 311 0.89 -10.34 -0.02
N LYS A 312 0.57 -11.58 -0.36
CA LYS A 312 0.47 -12.69 0.59
C LYS A 312 1.60 -13.66 0.30
N GLU A 313 2.46 -13.90 1.29
CA GLU A 313 3.50 -14.93 1.22
C GLU A 313 3.13 -16.19 2.01
N GLY A 314 3.77 -17.31 1.67
CA GLY A 314 3.49 -18.62 2.24
C GLY A 314 4.30 -18.85 3.50
N GLY A 315 3.82 -18.36 4.65
CA GLY A 315 4.47 -18.59 5.95
C GLY A 315 4.37 -17.38 6.88
N MET A 316 4.48 -17.63 8.20
CA MET A 316 4.16 -16.67 9.29
C MET A 316 5.05 -15.41 9.40
N ASP A 317 5.90 -15.10 8.43
CA ASP A 317 6.80 -13.94 8.48
C ASP A 317 6.61 -12.93 7.32
N GLY A 318 5.71 -13.20 6.36
CA GLY A 318 5.51 -12.35 5.17
C GLY A 318 4.77 -11.03 5.39
N ALA A 319 4.21 -10.79 6.58
CA ALA A 319 3.52 -9.55 6.92
C ALA A 319 4.47 -8.40 7.33
N ARG A 320 5.75 -8.71 7.59
CA ARG A 320 6.68 -7.75 8.20
C ARG A 320 7.35 -6.75 7.25
N LEU A 321 7.26 -6.95 5.92
CA LEU A 321 8.17 -6.26 4.99
C LEU A 321 7.50 -5.51 3.82
N ASN A 322 6.17 -5.51 3.74
CA ASN A 322 5.42 -4.84 2.67
C ASN A 322 4.38 -3.85 3.25
N ARG A 323 4.85 -2.83 3.97
CA ARG A 323 4.07 -1.64 4.34
C ARG A 323 4.85 -0.37 4.01
#